data_AF-A0A3D5EHS8-F1
#
_entry.id   AF-A0A3D5EHS8-F1
#
_cell.length_a   1.000
_cell.length_b   1.000
_cell.length_c   1.000
_cell.angle_alpha   90.00
_cell.angle_beta   90.00
_cell.angle_gamma   90.00
#
_symmetry.space_group_name_H-M   'P 1'
#
loop_
_entity.id
_entity.type
_entity.pdbx_description
1 polymer ?
#
loop_
_entity_poly.entity_id
_entity_poly.type
_entity_poly.pdbx_seq_one_letter_code
_entity_poly.pdbx_strand_id
1 'polypeptide(L)'
;MKFRLVQLTNEIVVVTECGGVATISQPERSNEDDNRTAITDYFCLRITDLKNPTKDNVWDLLAEGKAQYNEWTHHKFNDIELIIDALKWLSPCEKHWELVRDLFTEIFPQS
;
A
#
# COMPACT_ATOMS: atom_id res chain seq x y z
N MET A 1 -4.60 14.25 7.21
CA MET A 1 -3.71 13.12 7.51
C MET A 1 -2.43 13.17 6.70
N LYS A 2 -1.29 12.77 7.27
CA LYS A 2 -0.04 12.57 6.52
C LYS A 2 0.01 11.18 5.88
N PHE A 3 0.65 11.08 4.73
CA PHE A 3 0.96 9.81 4.08
C PHE A 3 2.33 9.85 3.42
N ARG A 4 2.91 8.67 3.19
CA ARG A 4 4.18 8.47 2.52
C ARG A 4 4.00 7.44 1.42
N LEU A 5 4.70 7.66 0.30
CA LEU A 5 4.84 6.69 -0.77
C LEU A 5 6.26 6.11 -0.71
N VAL A 6 6.37 4.79 -0.74
CA VAL A 6 7.63 4.06 -0.88
C VAL A 6 7.60 3.39 -2.24
N GLN A 7 8.43 3.89 -3.15
CA GLN A 7 8.45 3.40 -4.52
C GLN A 7 9.52 2.32 -4.66
N LEU A 8 9.08 1.14 -5.08
CA LEU A 8 9.90 -0.01 -5.45
C LEU A 8 9.82 -0.19 -6.98
N THR A 9 10.60 -1.12 -7.53
CA THR A 9 10.72 -1.32 -8.99
C THR A 9 9.36 -1.54 -9.67
N ASN A 10 8.52 -2.40 -9.08
CA ASN A 10 7.22 -2.81 -9.64
C ASN A 10 6.07 -2.65 -8.64
N GLU A 11 6.28 -1.88 -7.57
CA GLU A 11 5.32 -1.73 -6.49
C GLU A 11 5.43 -0.33 -5.87
N ILE A 12 4.30 0.21 -5.42
CA ILE A 12 4.22 1.40 -4.57
C ILE A 12 3.58 0.98 -3.25
N VAL A 13 4.26 1.23 -2.14
CA VAL A 13 3.68 1.12 -0.81
C VAL A 13 3.11 2.47 -0.40
N VAL A 14 1.82 2.51 -0.07
CA VAL A 14 1.13 3.67 0.50
C VAL A 14 1.03 3.46 2.00
N VAL A 15 1.59 4.37 2.78
CA VAL A 15 1.58 4.29 4.25
C VAL A 15 1.02 5.59 4.84
N THR A 16 0.07 5.47 5.75
CA THR A 16 -0.58 6.62 6.42
C THR A 16 -0.02 6.82 7.83
N GLU A 17 -0.13 8.03 8.40
CA GLU A 17 0.40 8.32 9.75
C GLU A 17 -0.23 7.47 10.86
N CYS A 18 -1.46 6.98 10.65
CA CYS A 18 -2.15 6.05 11.53
C CYS A 18 -1.79 4.58 11.27
N GLY A 19 -0.67 4.33 10.58
CA GLY A 19 -0.12 2.99 10.35
C GLY A 19 -0.88 2.14 9.34
N GLY A 20 -1.88 2.68 8.63
CA GLY A 20 -2.54 1.96 7.55
C GLY A 20 -1.61 1.79 6.35
N VAL A 21 -1.64 0.60 5.74
CA VAL A 21 -0.76 0.21 4.63
C VAL A 21 -1.58 -0.35 3.47
N ALA A 22 -1.22 0.05 2.25
CA ALA A 22 -1.66 -0.60 1.01
C ALA A 22 -0.47 -0.74 0.06
N THR A 23 -0.48 -1.76 -0.79
CA THR A 23 0.51 -1.94 -1.87
C THR A 23 -0.21 -1.83 -3.21
N ILE A 24 0.45 -1.21 -4.19
CA ILE A 24 -0.03 -1.13 -5.56
C ILE A 24 1.07 -1.72 -6.45
N SER A 25 0.84 -2.91 -6.98
CA SER A 25 1.86 -3.69 -7.69
C SER A 25 1.49 -3.91 -9.16
N GLN A 26 2.51 -4.09 -9.98
CA GLN A 26 2.32 -4.60 -11.33
C GLN A 26 2.05 -6.11 -11.24
N PRO A 27 0.97 -6.62 -11.86
CA PRO A 27 0.66 -8.04 -11.82
C PRO A 27 1.73 -8.87 -12.52
N GLU A 28 2.06 -10.02 -11.93
CA GLU A 28 2.84 -11.04 -12.61
C GLU A 28 2.00 -11.65 -13.73
N ARG A 29 2.40 -11.39 -14.98
CA ARG A 29 1.72 -11.96 -16.16
C ARG A 29 2.04 -13.44 -16.24
N SER A 30 1.13 -14.27 -15.73
CA SER A 30 1.25 -15.73 -15.79
C SER A 30 0.49 -16.35 -16.96
N ASN A 31 -0.51 -15.65 -17.53
CA ASN A 31 -1.35 -16.12 -18.64
C ASN A 31 -1.55 -15.02 -19.69
N GLU A 32 -1.69 -15.41 -20.96
CA GLU A 32 -1.92 -14.47 -22.08
C GLU A 32 -3.28 -13.74 -21.98
N ASP A 33 -4.25 -14.32 -21.27
CA ASP A 33 -5.59 -13.73 -21.05
C ASP A 33 -5.66 -12.80 -19.81
N ASP A 34 -4.54 -12.61 -19.10
CA ASP A 34 -4.50 -11.73 -17.93
C ASP A 34 -4.47 -10.26 -18.34
N ASN A 35 -5.66 -9.63 -18.32
CA ASN A 35 -5.84 -8.22 -18.64
C ASN A 35 -5.55 -7.27 -17.45
N ARG A 36 -5.06 -7.78 -16.32
CA ARG A 36 -4.72 -6.94 -15.17
C ARG A 36 -3.53 -6.06 -15.50
N THR A 37 -3.64 -4.80 -15.15
CA THR A 37 -2.62 -3.76 -15.34
C THR A 37 -2.04 -3.28 -14.01
N ALA A 38 -2.77 -3.45 -12.91
CA ALA A 38 -2.32 -3.24 -11.54
C ALA A 38 -3.13 -4.12 -10.56
N ILE A 39 -2.54 -4.42 -9.41
CA ILE A 39 -3.23 -5.01 -8.25
C ILE A 39 -3.01 -4.07 -7.07
N THR A 40 -4.05 -3.82 -6.28
CA THR A 40 -3.93 -3.11 -5.00
C THR A 40 -4.29 -4.04 -3.87
N ASP A 41 -3.38 -4.28 -2.93
CA ASP A 41 -3.67 -4.98 -1.69
C ASP A 41 -3.84 -3.98 -0.55
N TYR A 42 -4.93 -4.13 0.20
CA TYR A 42 -5.27 -3.29 1.33
C TYR A 42 -5.17 -4.12 2.61
N PHE A 43 -4.25 -3.74 3.50
CA PHE A 43 -4.03 -4.46 4.75
C PHE A 43 -4.99 -3.95 5.83
N CYS A 44 -5.76 -4.87 6.43
CA CYS A 44 -6.75 -4.50 7.45
C CYS A 44 -6.10 -4.08 8.78
N LEU A 45 -4.92 -4.64 9.09
CA LEU A 45 -4.15 -4.27 10.27
C LEU A 45 -3.34 -2.99 10.03
N ARG A 46 -3.10 -2.27 11.12
CA ARG A 46 -2.28 -1.06 11.14
C ARG A 46 -0.96 -1.36 11.81
N ILE A 47 0.12 -0.80 11.30
CA ILE A 47 1.46 -0.92 11.91
C ILE A 47 1.45 -0.53 13.39
N THR A 48 0.68 0.51 13.74
CA THR A 48 0.53 0.98 15.13
C THR A 48 -0.12 -0.02 16.06
N ASP A 49 -0.85 -1.00 15.52
CA ASP A 49 -1.56 -2.03 16.28
C ASP A 49 -0.77 -3.34 16.33
N LEU A 50 0.35 -3.43 15.59
CA LEU A 50 1.21 -4.61 15.56
C LEU A 50 2.12 -4.68 16.77
N LYS A 51 2.42 -5.91 17.21
CA LYS A 51 3.37 -6.15 18.29
C LYS A 51 4.80 -6.24 17.75
N ASN A 52 5.60 -5.22 18.03
CA ASN A 52 7.02 -5.13 17.62
C ASN A 52 7.25 -5.29 16.10
N PRO A 53 6.62 -4.45 15.26
CA PRO A 53 6.86 -4.50 13.81
C PRO A 53 8.29 -4.04 13.49
N THR A 54 8.94 -4.76 12.60
CA THR A 54 10.26 -4.47 12.03
C THR A 54 10.18 -4.57 10.52
N LYS A 55 11.18 -4.04 9.81
CA LYS A 55 11.29 -4.21 8.35
C LYS A 55 11.26 -5.67 7.89
N ASP A 56 11.68 -6.59 8.75
CA ASP A 56 11.85 -8.01 8.41
C ASP A 56 10.55 -8.82 8.65
N ASN A 57 9.63 -8.34 9.50
CA ASN A 57 8.42 -9.09 9.88
C ASN A 57 7.10 -8.34 9.61
N VAL A 58 7.14 -7.05 9.23
CA VAL A 58 5.93 -6.24 9.12
C VAL A 58 4.92 -6.83 8.13
N TRP A 59 5.40 -7.40 7.03
CA TRP A 59 4.53 -7.96 5.99
C TRP A 59 3.79 -9.20 6.47
N ASP A 60 4.48 -10.10 7.18
CA ASP A 60 3.86 -11.28 7.78
C ASP A 60 2.78 -10.86 8.79
N LEU A 61 3.11 -9.90 9.65
CA LEU A 61 2.19 -9.37 10.66
C LEU A 61 0.97 -8.69 10.04
N LEU A 62 1.14 -7.94 8.94
CA LEU A 62 0.02 -7.32 8.23
C LEU A 62 -0.86 -8.37 7.54
N ALA A 63 -0.27 -9.44 7.01
CA ALA A 63 -0.98 -10.52 6.33
C ALA A 63 -1.85 -11.36 7.28
N GLU A 64 -1.46 -11.52 8.55
CA GLU A 64 -2.30 -12.15 9.59
C GLU A 64 -3.67 -11.46 9.73
N GLY A 65 -3.72 -10.16 9.42
CA GLY A 65 -4.91 -9.31 9.48
C GLY A 65 -5.99 -9.58 8.45
N LYS A 66 -5.71 -10.46 7.48
CA LYS A 66 -6.39 -10.54 6.19
C LYS A 66 -6.15 -9.28 5.36
N ALA A 67 -5.89 -9.48 4.07
CA ALA A 67 -5.86 -8.41 3.08
C ALA A 67 -7.11 -8.49 2.20
N GLN A 68 -7.62 -7.33 1.80
CA GLN A 68 -8.50 -7.24 0.65
C GLN A 68 -7.65 -6.88 -0.57
N TYR A 69 -8.07 -7.26 -1.76
CA TYR A 69 -7.40 -6.83 -2.97
C TYR A 69 -8.41 -6.30 -4.00
N ASN A 70 -7.92 -5.42 -4.87
CA ASN A 70 -8.64 -4.96 -6.05
C ASN A 70 -7.76 -5.13 -7.28
N GLU A 71 -8.38 -5.56 -8.38
CA GLU A 71 -7.71 -5.78 -9.65
C GLU A 71 -8.11 -4.68 -10.64
N TRP A 72 -7.12 -4.07 -11.27
CA TRP A 72 -7.32 -2.97 -12.21
C TRP A 72 -6.94 -3.42 -13.61
N THR A 73 -7.75 -3.06 -14.60
CA THR A 73 -7.52 -3.40 -16.03
C THR A 73 -7.23 -2.19 -16.91
N HIS A 74 -7.42 -0.98 -16.36
CA HIS A 74 -7.30 0.29 -17.10
C HIS A 74 -6.33 1.28 -16.47
N HIS A 75 -5.71 0.92 -15.35
CA HIS A 75 -4.79 1.78 -14.60
C HIS A 75 -3.43 1.11 -14.44
N LYS A 76 -2.36 1.86 -14.63
CA LYS A 76 -1.00 1.38 -14.33
C LYS A 76 -0.75 1.46 -12.83
N PHE A 77 0.12 0.60 -12.29
CA PHE A 77 0.39 0.57 -10.84
C PHE A 77 0.88 1.92 -10.26
N ASN A 78 1.45 2.80 -11.09
CA ASN A 78 1.91 4.13 -10.69
C ASN A 78 0.93 5.26 -11.02
N ASP A 79 -0.33 4.93 -11.31
CA ASP A 79 -1.38 5.91 -11.56
C ASP A 79 -1.84 6.57 -10.25
N ILE A 80 -2.05 7.88 -10.29
CA ILE A 80 -2.44 8.66 -9.11
C ILE A 80 -3.82 8.27 -8.59
N GLU A 81 -4.72 7.82 -9.48
CA GLU A 81 -6.06 7.37 -9.09
C GLU A 81 -6.00 6.17 -8.12
N LEU A 82 -5.04 5.27 -8.30
CA LEU A 82 -4.86 4.09 -7.43
C LEU A 82 -4.28 4.48 -6.07
N ILE A 83 -3.41 5.48 -6.03
CA ILE A 83 -2.92 6.07 -4.78
C ILE A 83 -4.08 6.73 -4.02
N ILE A 84 -4.93 7.50 -4.71
CA ILE A 84 -6.10 8.15 -4.11
C ILE A 84 -7.09 7.10 -3.59
N ASP A 85 -7.33 6.03 -4.35
CA ASP A 85 -8.17 4.91 -3.94
C ASP A 85 -7.64 4.23 -2.67
N ALA A 86 -6.35 3.90 -2.64
CA ALA A 86 -5.68 3.38 -1.45
C ALA A 86 -5.86 4.28 -0.22
N LEU A 87 -5.66 5.60 -0.37
CA LEU A 87 -5.85 6.56 0.72
C LEU A 87 -7.31 6.61 1.22
N LYS A 88 -8.28 6.58 0.30
CA LYS A 88 -9.72 6.52 0.66
C LYS A 88 -10.07 5.23 1.39
N TRP A 89 -9.50 4.10 1.00
CA TRP A 89 -9.73 2.84 1.70
C TRP A 89 -9.14 2.88 3.11
N LEU A 90 -7.90 3.38 3.27
CA LEU A 90 -7.20 3.42 4.55
C LEU A 90 -7.80 4.40 5.57
N SER A 91 -8.40 5.49 5.08
CA SER A 91 -9.06 6.51 5.90
C SER A 91 -10.22 7.18 5.14
N PRO A 92 -11.42 6.55 5.09
CA PRO A 92 -12.54 7.00 4.25
C PRO A 92 -13.15 8.34 4.66
N CYS A 93 -12.92 8.77 5.90
CA CYS A 93 -13.41 10.04 6.43
C CYS A 93 -12.43 11.20 6.21
N GLU A 94 -11.18 10.92 5.81
CA GLU A 94 -10.17 11.95 5.62
C GLU A 94 -10.36 12.68 4.29
N LYS A 95 -10.17 14.00 4.33
CA LYS A 95 -10.37 14.89 3.17
C LYS A 95 -9.10 15.64 2.77
N HIS A 96 -8.11 15.70 3.65
CA HIS A 96 -6.87 16.42 3.43
C HIS A 96 -5.68 15.49 3.64
N TRP A 97 -4.82 15.42 2.62
CA TRP A 97 -3.66 14.56 2.60
C TRP A 97 -2.38 15.38 2.43
N GLU A 98 -1.39 15.12 3.27
CA GLU A 98 -0.07 15.72 3.19
C GLU A 98 0.96 14.64 2.86
N LEU A 99 1.63 14.76 1.72
CA LEU A 99 2.70 13.83 1.33
C LEU A 99 3.98 14.17 2.11
N VAL A 100 4.48 13.21 2.87
CA VAL A 100 5.72 13.32 3.65
C VAL A 100 6.69 12.19 3.31
N ARG A 101 7.93 12.28 3.80
CA ARG A 101 9.02 11.35 3.45
C ARG A 101 9.54 10.49 4.61
N ASP A 102 9.04 10.74 5.81
CA ASP A 102 9.62 10.30 7.08
C ASP A 102 8.70 9.39 7.91
N LEU A 103 7.53 9.01 7.40
CA LEU A 103 6.68 8.01 8.08
C LEU A 103 7.31 6.62 8.01
N PHE A 104 7.41 5.96 9.16
CA PHE A 104 7.84 4.56 9.30
C PHE A 104 9.15 4.22 8.56
N THR A 105 10.15 5.11 8.59
CA THR A 105 11.43 4.94 7.87
C THR A 105 12.24 3.72 8.30
N GLU A 106 12.13 3.33 9.56
CA GLU A 106 12.80 2.13 10.09
C GLU A 106 12.18 0.82 9.58
N ILE A 107 10.90 0.86 9.17
CA ILE A 107 10.15 -0.29 8.65
C ILE A 107 10.23 -0.33 7.12
N PHE A 108 10.05 0.82 6.48
CA PHE A 108 10.16 0.98 5.03
C PHE A 108 11.31 1.96 4.70
N PRO A 109 12.55 1.47 4.61
CA PRO A 109 13.69 2.29 4.23
C PRO A 109 13.54 2.79 2.79
N GLN A 110 14.16 3.93 2.48
CA GLN A 110 14.27 4.37 1.08
C GLN A 110 15.20 3.41 0.34
N SER A 111 14.80 3.02 -0.87
CA SER A 111 15.64 2.25 -1.81
C SER A 111 16.74 3.11 -2.40
#